data_AF-A0A2U3NIS5-F1
#
_entry.id   AF-A0A2U3NIS5-F1
#
_cell.length_a   1.000
_cell.length_b   1.000
_cell.length_c   1.000
_cell.angle_alpha   90.00
_cell.angle_beta   90.00
_cell.angle_gamma   90.00
#
_symmetry.space_group_name_H-M   'P 1'
#
loop_
_entity.id
_entity.type
_entity.pdbx_description
1 polymer ?
#
loop_
_entity_poly.entity_id
_entity_poly.type
_entity_poly.pdbx_seq_one_letter_code
_entity_poly.pdbx_strand_id
1 'polypeptide(L)'
;VVTVATEPFDLVIEGVARRVTSAGELRSVADSFVKGGWPCEVAGDALTAECSAQSAGPPPWHVYRVSPSTVFALGTAGPFGATKFQLD
;
A
#
# COMPACT_ATOMS: atom_id res chain seq x y z
N VAL A 1 1.64 -7.43 8.01
CA VAL A 1 2.88 -6.65 7.94
C VAL A 1 3.08 -6.23 6.49
N VAL A 2 3.46 -4.98 6.26
CA VAL A 2 3.86 -4.46 4.94
C VAL A 2 5.30 -3.96 5.08
N THR A 3 6.15 -4.31 4.12
CA THR A 3 7.53 -3.83 4.05
C THR A 3 7.72 -2.91 2.87
N VAL A 4 8.38 -1.78 3.08
CA VAL A 4 8.68 -0.81 2.02
C VAL A 4 10.15 -0.47 2.07
N ALA A 5 10.84 -0.71 0.96
CA ALA A 5 12.21 -0.25 0.77
C ALA A 5 12.18 1.20 0.29
N THR A 6 12.99 2.03 0.93
CA THR A 6 13.29 3.40 0.51
C THR A 6 14.80 3.57 0.44
N GLU A 7 15.29 4.69 -0.10
CA GLU A 7 16.73 4.93 -0.17
C GLU A 7 17.40 4.95 1.23
N PRO A 8 16.93 5.74 2.22
CA PRO A 8 17.58 5.80 3.54
C PRO A 8 17.16 4.70 4.52
N PHE A 9 16.00 4.08 4.33
CA PHE A 9 15.45 3.08 5.27
C PHE A 9 14.69 1.95 4.58
N ASP A 10 14.81 0.75 5.15
CA ASP A 10 13.80 -0.29 5.02
C ASP A 10 12.78 -0.13 6.17
N LEU A 11 11.51 -0.06 5.80
CA LEU A 11 10.39 0.09 6.74
C LEU A 11 9.64 -1.22 6.90
N VAL A 12 9.44 -1.66 8.14
CA VAL A 12 8.51 -2.75 8.49
C VAL A 12 7.32 -2.13 9.21
N ILE A 13 6.14 -2.23 8.61
CA ILE A 13 4.91 -1.64 9.12
C ILE A 13 3.97 -2.76 9.58
N GLU A 14 3.71 -2.81 10.87
CA GLU A 14 2.73 -3.70 11.49
C GLU A 14 1.43 -2.95 11.72
N GLY A 15 0.31 -3.64 11.57
CA GLY A 15 -1.00 -3.04 11.72
C GLY A 15 -2.12 -3.97 11.26
N VAL A 16 -3.35 -3.52 11.49
CA VAL A 16 -4.56 -4.25 11.06
C VAL A 16 -4.89 -3.85 9.63
N ALA A 17 -5.00 -4.84 8.74
CA ALA A 17 -5.51 -4.64 7.39
C ALA A 17 -7.03 -4.85 7.37
N ARG A 18 -7.78 -3.92 6.78
CA ARG A 18 -9.23 -4.05 6.58
C ARG A 18 -9.56 -3.84 5.12
N ARG A 19 -10.45 -4.66 4.59
CA ARG A 19 -10.93 -4.53 3.21
C ARG A 19 -11.69 -3.22 3.06
N VAL A 20 -11.38 -2.49 1.99
CA VAL A 20 -12.09 -1.27 1.60
C VAL A 20 -13.19 -1.67 0.62
N THR A 21 -14.43 -1.31 0.94
CA THR A 21 -15.60 -1.54 0.08
C THR A 21 -16.39 -0.25 -0.19
N SER A 22 -16.02 0.86 0.45
CA SER A 22 -16.64 2.17 0.22
C SER A 22 -16.35 2.63 -1.21
N ALA A 23 -17.40 2.89 -1.99
CA ALA A 23 -17.27 3.36 -3.36
C ALA A 23 -16.48 4.68 -3.48
N GLY A 24 -16.64 5.60 -2.51
CA GLY A 24 -15.91 6.86 -2.49
C GLY A 24 -14.41 6.66 -2.23
N GLU A 25 -14.07 5.74 -1.33
CA GLU A 25 -12.67 5.43 -1.01
C GLU A 25 -11.99 4.67 -2.15
N LEU A 26 -12.66 3.67 -2.75
CA LEU A 26 -12.17 2.96 -3.92
C LEU A 26 -11.89 3.91 -5.09
N ARG A 27 -12.77 4.89 -5.33
CA ARG A 27 -12.55 5.92 -6.36
C ARG A 27 -11.33 6.78 -6.06
N SER A 28 -11.15 7.22 -4.81
CA SER A 28 -9.96 7.99 -4.42
C SER A 28 -8.65 7.20 -4.62
N VAL A 29 -8.67 5.88 -4.41
CA VAL A 29 -7.52 5.02 -4.66
C VAL A 29 -7.28 4.86 -6.16
N ALA A 30 -8.32 4.59 -6.95
CA ALA A 30 -8.24 4.52 -8.41
C ALA A 30 -7.67 5.81 -9.02
N ASP A 31 -8.18 6.98 -8.59
CA ASP A 31 -7.70 8.30 -9.03
C ASP A 31 -6.19 8.49 -8.74
N SER A 32 -5.71 7.95 -7.63
CA SER A 32 -4.29 8.02 -7.25
C SER A 32 -3.42 7.15 -8.17
N PHE A 33 -3.88 5.96 -8.53
CA PHE A 33 -3.21 5.10 -9.50
C PHE A 33 -3.22 5.69 -10.91
N VAL A 34 -4.35 6.27 -11.34
CA VAL A 34 -4.47 6.97 -12.64
C VAL A 34 -3.49 8.13 -12.72
N LYS A 35 -3.36 8.94 -11.66
CA LYS A 35 -2.33 9.99 -11.58
C LYS A 35 -0.90 9.45 -11.68
N GLY A 36 -0.67 8.22 -11.18
CA GLY A 36 0.59 7.49 -11.32
C GLY A 36 0.79 6.83 -12.69
N GLY A 37 -0.14 6.98 -13.63
CA GLY A 37 -0.05 6.46 -15.00
C GLY A 37 -0.60 5.05 -15.20
N TRP A 38 -1.17 4.42 -14.16
CA TRP A 38 -1.83 3.12 -14.30
C TRP A 38 -3.35 3.32 -14.47
N PRO A 39 -3.97 2.89 -15.59
CA PRO A 39 -5.38 3.19 -15.92
C PRO A 39 -6.35 2.35 -15.06
N CYS A 40 -6.38 2.63 -13.77
CA CYS A 40 -7.15 1.91 -12.78
C CYS A 40 -8.60 2.39 -12.73
N GLU A 41 -9.54 1.45 -12.65
CA GLU A 41 -10.97 1.68 -12.57
C GLU A 41 -11.59 0.92 -11.39
N VAL A 42 -12.73 1.38 -10.89
CA VAL A 42 -13.49 0.68 -9.85
C VAL A 42 -14.43 -0.34 -10.50
N ALA A 43 -14.35 -1.60 -10.05
CA ALA A 43 -15.22 -2.69 -10.48
C ALA A 43 -15.94 -3.29 -9.25
N GLY A 44 -17.18 -2.85 -9.00
CA GLY A 44 -17.93 -3.26 -7.80
C GLY A 44 -17.23 -2.80 -6.51
N ASP A 45 -16.77 -3.76 -5.70
CA ASP A 45 -16.08 -3.54 -4.42
C ASP A 45 -14.55 -3.76 -4.51
N ALA A 46 -14.00 -3.58 -5.72
CA ALA A 46 -12.61 -3.86 -6.07
C ALA A 46 -12.11 -2.89 -7.17
N LEU A 47 -10.85 -3.06 -7.58
CA LEU A 47 -10.23 -2.34 -8.69
C LEU A 47 -9.98 -3.26 -9.89
N THR A 48 -9.95 -2.69 -11.09
CA THR A 48 -9.57 -3.36 -12.34
C THR A 48 -8.75 -2.41 -13.20
N ALA A 49 -8.11 -2.95 -14.24
CA ALA A 49 -7.38 -2.21 -15.25
C ALA A 49 -7.12 -3.13 -16.46
N GLU A 50 -6.90 -2.57 -17.65
CA GLU A 50 -6.59 -3.35 -18.86
C GLU A 50 -5.25 -4.09 -18.77
N CYS A 51 -4.31 -3.57 -17.97
CA CYS A 51 -3.02 -4.18 -17.72
C CYS A 51 -2.67 -4.13 -16.23
N SER A 52 -1.75 -4.96 -15.79
CA SER A 52 -1.19 -4.92 -14.43
C SER A 52 0.24 -5.48 -14.44
N ALA A 53 0.94 -5.37 -13.31
CA ALA A 53 2.17 -6.12 -13.12
C ALA A 53 1.88 -7.62 -13.13
N GLN A 54 2.76 -8.42 -13.75
CA GLN A 54 2.56 -9.88 -13.88
C GLN A 54 2.38 -10.59 -12.53
N SER A 55 2.93 -10.03 -11.44
CA SER A 55 2.80 -10.56 -10.08
C SER A 55 1.46 -10.28 -9.41
N ALA A 56 0.63 -9.37 -9.93
CA ALA A 56 -0.63 -8.97 -9.30
C ALA A 56 -1.75 -10.02 -9.45
N GLY A 57 -1.60 -10.99 -10.36
CA GLY A 57 -2.67 -11.94 -10.70
C GLY A 57 -3.82 -11.30 -11.50
N PRO A 58 -4.83 -12.09 -11.90
CA PRO A 58 -5.96 -11.58 -12.70
C PRO A 58 -6.86 -10.63 -11.88
N PRO A 59 -7.50 -9.63 -12.52
CA PRO A 59 -8.49 -8.77 -11.87
C PRO A 59 -9.80 -9.51 -11.53
N PRO A 60 -10.65 -8.95 -10.64
CA PRO A 60 -10.48 -7.66 -9.95
C PRO A 60 -9.68 -7.78 -8.64
N TRP A 61 -8.98 -6.70 -8.27
CA TRP A 61 -8.11 -6.65 -7.08
C TRP A 61 -8.77 -5.92 -5.92
N HIS A 62 -8.85 -6.57 -4.76
CA HIS A 62 -9.38 -5.95 -3.55
C HIS A 62 -8.38 -5.00 -2.89
N VAL A 63 -8.87 -3.85 -2.46
CA VAL A 63 -8.08 -2.85 -1.74
C VAL A 63 -8.16 -3.11 -0.24
N TYR A 64 -7.02 -3.04 0.42
CA TYR A 64 -6.92 -3.13 1.87
C TYR A 64 -6.28 -1.86 2.44
N ARG A 65 -6.94 -1.29 3.46
CA ARG A 65 -6.38 -0.21 4.28
C ARG A 65 -5.64 -0.84 5.45
N VAL A 66 -4.36 -0.51 5.60
CA VAL A 66 -3.58 -0.85 6.79
C VAL A 66 -3.68 0.30 7.79
N SER A 67 -4.08 0.00 9.02
CA SER A 67 -3.98 0.92 10.17
C SER A 67 -2.72 0.58 10.95
N PRO A 68 -1.61 1.34 10.80
CA PRO A 68 -0.35 1.04 11.45
C PRO A 68 -0.45 1.13 12.98
N SER A 69 0.19 0.20 13.69
CA SER A 69 0.35 0.22 15.15
C SER A 69 1.82 0.26 15.57
N THR A 70 2.69 -0.35 14.76
CA THR A 70 4.14 -0.36 14.99
C THR A 70 4.86 -0.11 13.66
N VAL A 71 5.90 0.71 13.69
CA VAL A 71 6.81 0.88 12.55
C VAL A 71 8.24 0.64 13.01
N PHE A 72 8.98 -0.19 12.30
CA PHE A 72 10.42 -0.31 12.44
C PHE A 72 11.06 0.37 11.24
N ALA A 73 11.99 1.29 11.50
CA ALA A 73 12.84 1.90 10.48
C ALA A 73 14.26 1.38 10.64
N LEU A 74 14.77 0.71 9.61
CA LEU A 74 16.10 0.12 9.57
C LEU A 74 16.94 0.90 8.56
N GLY A 75 17.98 1.60 9.02
CA GLY A 75 18.81 2.45 8.17
C GLY A 75 19.61 1.63 7.16
N THR A 76 19.41 1.93 5.88
CA THR A 76 20.13 1.34 4.74
C THR A 76 21.26 2.26 4.23
N ALA A 77 21.28 3.51 4.70
CA ALA A 77 22.33 4.49 4.44
C ALA A 77 22.95 5.02 5.76
N GLY A 78 24.20 5.50 5.67
CA GLY A 78 24.93 6.05 6.82
C GLY A 78 24.17 7.20 7.51
N PRO A 79 24.21 7.31 8.85
CA PRO A 79 25.06 6.56 9.79
C PRO A 79 24.51 5.19 10.22
N PHE A 80 23.49 4.67 9.54
CA PHE A 80 22.75 3.45 9.91
C PHE A 80 22.08 3.56 11.29
N GLY A 81 21.32 2.52 11.65
CA GLY A 81 20.62 2.43 12.93
C GLY A 81 19.26 1.76 12.78
N ALA A 82 18.60 1.51 13.91
CA ALA A 82 17.25 0.95 13.93
C ALA A 82 16.42 1.69 14.99
N THR A 83 15.20 2.08 14.62
CA THR A 83 14.25 2.69 15.56
C THR A 83 12.90 2.00 15.46
N LYS A 84 12.28 1.74 16.60
CA LYS A 84 10.90 1.29 16.71
C LYS A 84 10.03 2.47 17.11
N PHE A 85 8.95 2.69 16.36
CA PHE A 85 7.88 3.61 16.69
C PHE A 85 6.63 2.83 17.09
N GLN A 86 6.02 3.21 18.21
CA GLN A 86 4.67 2.78 18.56
C GLN A 86 3.72 3.92 18.24
N LEU A 87 2.66 3.60 17.51
CA LEU A 87 1.66 4.55 17.06
C LEU A 87 0.40 4.25 17.88
N ASP A 88 0.16 5.08 18.89
CA ASP A 88 -1.02 5.00 19.76
C ASP A 88 -2.31 5.34 18.99
#